data_AF-A0A3A9A640-F1
#
_entry.id   AF-A0A3A9A640-F1
#
_cell.length_a   1.000
_cell.length_b   1.000
_cell.length_c   1.000
_cell.angle_alpha   90.00
_cell.angle_beta   90.00
_cell.angle_gamma   90.00
#
_symmetry.space_group_name_H-M   'P 1'
#
loop_
_entity.id
_entity.type
_entity.pdbx_description
1 polymer ?
#
loop_
_entity_poly.entity_id
_entity_poly.type
_entity_poly.pdbx_seq_one_letter_code
_entity_poly.pdbx_strand_id
1 'polypeptide(L)' 'MAENNSTLTVAQVAAVLHRDNQTIRYLLDNKLVSWGMSFRKRGSKRKTYIIYADKFMQETGIKIVESEVSK' A
#
# COMPACT_ATOMS: atom_id res chain seq x y z
N MET A 1 3.32 -2.55 -23.78
CA MET A 1 2.38 -2.27 -22.68
C MET A 1 3.23 -2.11 -21.44
N ALA A 2 3.39 -0.90 -20.91
CA ALA A 2 4.29 -0.67 -19.77
C ALA A 2 3.70 -1.37 -18.55
N GLU A 3 4.40 -2.39 -18.07
CA GLU A 3 4.09 -3.18 -16.90
C GLU A 3 4.32 -2.29 -15.66
N ASN A 4 3.32 -1.47 -15.30
CA ASN A 4 3.35 -0.67 -14.08
C ASN A 4 3.14 -1.59 -12.87
N ASN A 5 4.13 -2.45 -12.60
CA ASN A 5 4.18 -3.25 -11.38
C ASN A 5 4.63 -2.38 -10.19
N SER A 6 4.03 -1.19 -10.05
CA SER A 6 4.35 -0.22 -9.02
C SER A 6 3.70 -0.67 -7.72
N THR A 7 4.50 -1.17 -6.80
CA THR A 7 4.05 -1.42 -5.43
C THR A 7 4.07 -0.11 -4.65
N LEU A 8 2.96 0.24 -4.00
CA LEU A 8 2.86 1.46 -3.20
C LEU A 8 3.38 1.22 -1.78
N THR A 9 3.91 2.28 -1.18
CA THR A 9 4.27 2.29 0.23
C THR A 9 3.08 2.62 1.12
N VAL A 10 3.11 2.14 2.36
CA VAL A 10 2.11 2.48 3.39
C VAL A 10 2.00 4.01 3.56
N ALA A 11 3.13 4.73 3.50
CA ALA A 11 3.17 6.17 3.68
C ALA A 11 2.46 6.93 2.56
N GLN A 12 2.67 6.53 1.29
CA GLN A 12 1.97 7.11 0.15
C GLN A 12 0.45 6.93 0.27
N VAL A 13 0.02 5.72 0.62
CA VAL A 13 -1.41 5.42 0.77
C VAL A 13 -2.01 6.16 1.97
N ALA A 14 -1.30 6.25 3.08
CA ALA A 14 -1.73 6.99 4.26
C ALA A 14 -1.93 8.48 3.94
N ALA A 15 -0.99 9.10 3.22
CA ALA A 15 -1.07 10.49 2.80
C ALA A 15 -2.31 10.75 1.92
N VAL A 16 -2.54 9.88 0.94
CA VAL A 16 -3.65 10.02 -0.01
C VAL A 16 -5.02 9.75 0.62
N LEU A 17 -5.12 8.75 1.51
CA LEU A 17 -6.36 8.44 2.21
C LEU A 17 -6.63 9.37 3.39
N HIS A 18 -5.74 10.34 3.67
CA HIS A 18 -5.77 11.16 4.87
C HIS A 18 -5.97 10.31 6.14
N ARG A 19 -5.16 9.25 6.25
CA ARG A 19 -5.12 8.33 7.40
C ARG A 19 -3.71 8.25 7.93
N ASP A 20 -3.58 7.81 9.17
CA ASP A 20 -2.27 7.54 9.75
C ASP A 20 -1.71 6.19 9.26
N ASN A 21 -0.38 6.07 9.32
CA ASN A 21 0.33 4.86 8.91
C ASN A 21 -0.07 3.61 9.72
N GLN A 22 -0.50 3.75 10.98
CA GLN A 22 -0.91 2.60 11.79
C GLN A 22 -2.27 2.07 11.36
N THR A 23 -3.21 2.96 11.01
CA THR A 23 -4.51 2.56 10.45
C THR A 23 -4.32 1.77 9.16
N ILE A 24 -3.47 2.22 8.24
CA ILE A 24 -3.21 1.47 7.00
C ILE A 24 -2.60 0.10 7.29
N ARG A 25 -1.65 0.00 8.23
CA ARG A 25 -1.09 -1.30 8.65
C ARG A 25 -2.15 -2.20 9.27
N TYR A 26 -3.02 -1.66 10.10
CA TYR A 26 -4.12 -2.38 10.73
C TYR A 26 -5.08 -2.96 9.68
N LEU A 27 -5.43 -2.18 8.65
CA LEU A 27 -6.27 -2.64 7.55
C LEU A 27 -5.64 -3.81 6.78
N LEU A 28 -4.34 -3.70 6.49
CA LEU A 28 -3.57 -4.75 5.79
C LEU A 28 -3.34 -6.00 6.64
N ASP A 29 -3.21 -5.84 7.96
CA ASP A 29 -3.03 -6.92 8.93
C ASP A 29 -4.31 -7.73 9.11
N ASN A 30 -5.46 -7.06 9.16
CA ASN A 30 -6.76 -7.70 9.34
C ASN A 30 -7.42 -8.10 8.01
N LYS A 31 -6.73 -7.94 6.87
CA LYS A 31 -7.25 -8.23 5.52
C LYS A 31 -8.57 -7.52 5.22
N LEU A 32 -8.72 -6.29 5.72
CA LEU A 32 -9.91 -5.46 5.53
C LEU A 32 -9.92 -4.72 4.18
N VAL A 33 -8.84 -4.81 3.42
CA VAL A 33 -8.66 -4.15 2.12
C VAL A 33 -8.19 -5.17 1.09
N SER A 34 -8.68 -5.05 -0.15
CA SER A 34 -8.37 -6.02 -1.21
C SER A 34 -7.11 -5.65 -2.01
N TRP A 35 -6.71 -4.38 -1.92
CA TRP A 35 -5.60 -3.79 -2.67
C TRP A 35 -4.22 -3.99 -2.08
N GLY A 36 -4.11 -4.62 -0.91
CA GLY A 36 -2.82 -4.90 -0.30
C GLY A 36 -2.87 -6.08 0.65
N MET A 37 -1.69 -6.53 1.06
CA MET A 37 -1.53 -7.60 2.02
C MET A 37 -0.34 -7.36 2.94
N SER A 38 -0.47 -7.88 4.15
CA SER A 38 0.65 -8.05 5.07
C SER A 38 1.10 -9.51 5.06
N PHE A 39 2.41 -9.73 5.18
CA PHE A 39 2.96 -11.06 5.41
C PHE A 39 4.21 -10.98 6.26
N ARG A 40 4.56 -12.11 6.88
CA ARG A 40 5.78 -12.25 7.66
C ARG A 40 6.71 -13.20 6.95
N LYS A 41 7.87 -12.69 6.52
CA LYS A 41 8.93 -13.53 5.96
C LYS A 41 9.45 -14.50 7.04
N ARG A 42 9.62 -15.78 6.70
CA ARG A 42 10.18 -16.80 7.61
C ARG A 42 11.54 -16.31 8.15
N GLY A 43 11.66 -16.26 9.48
CA GLY A 43 12.86 -15.75 10.18
C GLY A 43 12.87 -14.24 10.46
N SER A 44 11.95 -13.45 9.89
CA SER A 44 11.83 -12.01 10.22
C SER A 44 11.00 -11.79 11.49
N LYS A 45 11.42 -10.85 12.33
CA LYS A 45 10.57 -10.31 13.42
C LYS A 45 9.60 -9.23 12.92
N ARG A 46 9.86 -8.65 11.75
CA ARG A 46 9.08 -7.55 11.17
C ARG A 46 8.11 -8.07 10.11
N LYS A 47 6.92 -7.48 10.06
CA LYS A 47 5.96 -7.67 8.97
C LYS A 47 6.37 -6.84 7.76
N THR A 48 6.12 -7.39 6.59
CA THR A 48 6.27 -6.73 5.29
C THR A 48 4.87 -6.45 4.73
N TYR A 49 4.72 -5.31 4.09
CA TYR A 49 3.46 -4.87 3.48
C TYR A 49 3.69 -4.72 1.98
N ILE A 50 2.78 -5.26 1.18
CA ILE A 50 2.72 -5.06 -0.26
C ILE A 50 1.37 -4.42 -0.56
N ILE A 51 1.40 -3.31 -1.28
CA ILE A 51 0.21 -2.64 -1.77
C ILE A 51 0.31 -2.57 -3.28
N TYR A 52 -0.70 -3.09 -3.97
CA TYR A 52 -0.75 -3.13 -5.43
C TYR A 52 -1.40 -1.85 -5.95
N ALA A 53 -0.66 -1.01 -6.69
CA ALA A 53 -1.17 0.25 -7.22
C ALA A 53 -2.43 0.07 -8.07
N ASP A 54 -2.46 -0.95 -8.92
CA ASP A 54 -3.60 -1.22 -9.81
C ASP A 54 -4.88 -1.50 -9.02
N LYS A 55 -4.80 -2.36 -8.01
CA LYS A 55 -5.96 -2.68 -7.17
C LYS A 55 -6.37 -1.48 -6.31
N PHE A 56 -5.40 -0.74 -5.79
CA PHE A 56 -5.66 0.46 -5.02
C PHE A 56 -6.42 1.49 -5.84
N MET A 57 -5.98 1.73 -7.08
CA MET A 57 -6.65 2.64 -8.02
C MET A 57 -8.04 2.13 -8.40
N GLN A 58 -8.23 0.83 -8.61
CA GLN A 58 -9.55 0.26 -8.92
C GLN A 58 -10.56 0.44 -7.77
N GLU A 59 -10.13 0.29 -6.51
CA GLU A 59 -11.02 0.36 -5.35
C GLU A 59 -11.25 1.80 -4.88
N THR A 60 -10.23 2.65 -4.94
CA THR A 60 -10.29 4.04 -4.43
C THR A 60 -10.53 5.08 -5.52
N GLY A 61 -10.28 4.73 -6.79
CA GLY A 61 -10.26 5.68 -7.90
C GLY A 61 -9.02 6.58 -7.95
N ILE A 62 -8.08 6.43 -7.01
CA ILE A 62 -6.93 7.34 -6.90
C ILE A 62 -5.67 6.72 -7.51
N LYS A 63 -5.05 7.46 -8.43
CA LYS A 63 -3.78 7.09 -9.04
C LYS A 63 -2.62 7.78 -8.33
N ILE A 64 -1.83 7.01 -7.60
CA ILE A 64 -0.58 7.51 -7.01
C ILE A 64 0.53 7.38 -8.06
N VAL A 65 1.05 8.51 -8.52
CA VAL A 65 2.21 8.55 -9.41
C VAL A 65 3.44 8.76 -8.52
N GLU A 66 4.45 7.89 -8.68
CA GLU A 66 5.66 7.84 -7.84
C GLU A 66 6.46 9.17 -7.81
N SER A 67 6.12 10.11 -8.69
CA SER A 67 6.81 11.39 -8.90
C SER A 67 6.59 12.47 -7.83
N GLU A 68 5.67 12.31 -6.87
CA GLU A 68 5.30 13.40 -5.94
C GLU A 68 5.42 13.07 -4.44
N VAL A 69 6.44 12.30 -4.04
CA VAL A 69 6.91 12.35 -2.64
C VAL A 69 8.41 12.55 -2.63
N SER A 70 8.84 13.75 -3.05
CA SER A 70 10.20 14.24 -2.86
C SER A 70 10.15 15.47 -1.97
N LYS A 71 10.36 15.27 -0.66
CA LYS A 71 11.26 16.02 0.22
C LYS A 71 10.97 15.72 1.69
#